data_AF-G9PQ65-F1
#
_entry.id   AF-G9PQ65-F1
#
_cell.length_a   1.000
_cell.length_b   1.000
_cell.length_c   1.000
_cell.angle_alpha   90.00
_cell.angle_beta   90.00
_cell.angle_gamma   90.00
#
_symmetry.space_group_name_H-M   'P 1'
#
loop_
_entity.id
_entity.type
_entity.pdbx_description
1 polymer ?
#
loop_
_entity_poly.entity_id
_entity_poly.type
_entity_poly.pdbx_seq_one_letter_code
_entity_poly.pdbx_strand_id
1 'polypeptide(L)'
;MSSSPSRGWRLHGDGRSIAPGEVVAPGERLTWPRTIGIGIQHVIAMFGATFLVPLLTGFDPATTLFFTGTGTLLFLGITSGRLPSYLGSSFALIAPIGAVTGYMADGGGSIDPHKASLAQGGIIAAGVSLLLVGVVVHLAGAGWIDRLMPPIVTGAIVSLIGFNLAPSAWNNVKQAPVTAVVTIVSILLITVLFKGIVGRLAILIGVLIGYATAVVRGEVQFDKVIDAPLLGLPHFHPPAFDLSYLGLFIPVVLVLVAENIGHVKSVSAMTGEDLDDVTGRALFADGLSTVLAGAGGGSGTTTYAENIGVMAATRVYSTAAYVVAALTALGLSLLPKFGEIIATIPAGVLGGAATVLYGMIGMLGVRIWVQNRVDFSDPVNLNTAAVSMVVAIANYTLAWGGMTFEGIALGSVAAIGIYHAMRWISKVRGTNLEQASPASAPAGTELEGPAYSSRAAHAPSAASPAAGLTASSPEGDGGTD
;
A
#
# COMPACT_ATOMS: atom_id res chain seq x y z
N MET A 1 22.19 3.08 -30.30
CA MET A 1 22.40 1.83 -31.06
C MET A 1 21.15 0.99 -30.92
N SER A 2 20.45 0.77 -32.04
CA SER A 2 19.23 -0.02 -32.14
C SER A 2 19.52 -1.48 -31.74
N SER A 3 18.96 -1.92 -30.61
CA SER A 3 19.00 -3.34 -30.23
C SER A 3 17.63 -3.96 -30.51
N SER A 4 17.61 -4.88 -31.48
CA SER A 4 16.52 -5.82 -31.73
C SER A 4 15.95 -6.39 -30.42
N PRO A 5 14.62 -6.59 -30.29
CA PRO A 5 14.01 -7.20 -29.12
C PRO A 5 14.43 -8.69 -29.08
N SER A 6 15.54 -8.97 -28.39
CA SER A 6 15.92 -10.34 -28.09
C SER A 6 14.81 -10.96 -27.23
N ARG A 7 14.11 -11.97 -27.76
CA ARG A 7 13.14 -12.80 -27.05
C ARG A 7 13.85 -13.55 -25.91
N GLY A 8 14.05 -12.90 -24.76
CA GLY A 8 14.61 -13.51 -23.55
C GLY A 8 15.53 -12.60 -22.75
N TRP A 9 15.77 -12.97 -21.49
CA TRP A 9 16.65 -12.25 -20.57
C TRP A 9 18.13 -12.44 -20.92
N ARG A 10 18.86 -11.33 -21.08
CA ARG A 10 20.31 -11.36 -21.33
C ARG A 10 21.07 -11.70 -20.03
N LEU A 11 22.18 -12.42 -20.14
CA LEU A 11 23.02 -12.68 -18.97
C LEU A 11 23.72 -11.38 -18.57
N HIS A 12 23.58 -10.96 -17.31
CA HIS A 12 24.28 -9.79 -16.78
C HIS A 12 25.73 -10.15 -16.46
N GLY A 13 26.69 -9.63 -17.25
CA GLY A 13 28.11 -9.96 -17.10
C GLY A 13 28.35 -11.48 -17.15
N ASP A 14 28.97 -12.03 -16.11
CA ASP A 14 29.16 -13.47 -15.94
C ASP A 14 27.98 -14.18 -15.23
N GLY A 15 26.99 -13.40 -14.79
CA GLY A 15 25.80 -13.83 -14.05
C GLY A 15 26.09 -14.33 -12.63
N ARG A 16 27.27 -14.05 -12.07
CA ARG A 16 27.71 -14.53 -10.75
C ARG A 16 27.94 -13.41 -9.75
N SER A 17 28.45 -12.27 -10.20
CA SER A 17 28.69 -11.07 -9.39
C SER A 17 28.06 -9.83 -10.01
N ILE A 18 27.74 -8.86 -9.16
CA ILE A 18 27.30 -7.52 -9.55
C ILE A 18 28.41 -6.56 -9.11
N ALA A 19 29.01 -5.79 -10.03
CA ALA A 19 30.09 -4.89 -9.64
C ALA A 19 29.56 -3.74 -8.77
N PRO A 20 30.40 -3.09 -7.95
CA PRO A 20 29.98 -1.97 -7.13
C PRO A 20 29.35 -0.85 -7.99
N GLY A 21 28.06 -0.60 -7.77
CA GLY A 21 27.30 0.43 -8.49
C GLY A 21 26.49 -0.09 -9.68
N GLU A 22 26.70 -1.34 -10.09
CA GLU A 22 25.87 -2.00 -11.11
C GLU A 22 24.55 -2.51 -10.52
N VAL A 23 23.57 -2.69 -11.41
CA VAL A 23 22.26 -3.27 -11.12
C VAL A 23 21.91 -4.24 -12.24
N VAL A 24 21.18 -5.31 -11.91
CA VAL A 24 20.65 -6.23 -12.93
C VAL A 24 19.33 -5.67 -13.45
N ALA A 25 19.28 -5.28 -14.73
CA ALA A 25 18.11 -4.63 -15.31
C ALA A 25 16.92 -5.62 -15.49
N PRO A 26 15.68 -5.12 -15.69
CA PRO A 26 14.50 -5.96 -15.92
C PRO A 26 14.66 -6.99 -17.03
N GLY A 27 15.29 -6.60 -18.15
CA GLY A 27 15.58 -7.47 -19.29
C GLY A 27 16.81 -8.37 -19.15
N GLU A 28 17.45 -8.38 -17.98
CA GLU A 28 18.64 -9.18 -17.70
C GLU A 28 18.35 -10.27 -16.67
N ARG A 29 19.30 -11.20 -16.51
CA ARG A 29 19.27 -12.22 -15.47
C ARG A 29 20.68 -12.58 -15.00
N LEU A 30 20.74 -13.12 -13.79
CA LEU A 30 21.91 -13.85 -13.30
C LEU A 30 21.94 -15.28 -13.88
N THR A 31 22.92 -16.06 -13.46
CA THR A 31 22.91 -17.52 -13.63
C THR A 31 21.62 -18.11 -13.06
N TRP A 32 21.04 -19.10 -13.74
CA TRP A 32 19.75 -19.68 -13.35
C TRP A 32 19.65 -20.10 -11.88
N PRO A 33 20.65 -20.75 -11.25
CA PRO A 33 20.58 -21.07 -9.82
C PRO A 33 20.43 -19.84 -8.93
N ARG A 34 21.10 -18.73 -9.27
CA ARG A 34 20.98 -17.46 -8.54
C ARG A 34 19.64 -16.80 -8.81
N THR A 35 19.19 -16.73 -10.07
CA THR A 35 17.86 -16.21 -10.43
C THR A 35 16.76 -16.98 -9.71
N ILE A 36 16.88 -18.31 -9.61
CA ILE A 36 15.94 -19.14 -8.85
C ILE A 36 15.99 -18.78 -7.36
N GLY A 37 17.18 -18.66 -6.78
CA GLY A 37 17.35 -18.23 -5.39
C GLY A 37 16.70 -16.87 -5.11
N ILE A 38 16.91 -15.88 -5.98
CA ILE A 38 16.28 -14.55 -5.85
C ILE A 38 14.76 -14.64 -6.03
N GLY A 39 14.27 -15.44 -6.99
CA GLY A 39 12.83 -15.66 -7.17
C GLY A 39 12.17 -16.28 -5.93
N ILE A 40 12.81 -17.28 -5.31
CA ILE A 40 12.35 -17.86 -4.05
C ILE A 40 12.37 -16.81 -2.92
N GLN A 41 13.39 -15.97 -2.85
CA GLN A 41 13.44 -14.87 -1.88
C GLN A 41 12.26 -13.91 -2.03
N HIS A 42 11.84 -13.60 -3.26
CA HIS A 42 10.65 -12.78 -3.49
C HIS A 42 9.38 -13.44 -2.93
N VAL A 43 9.21 -14.76 -3.09
CA VAL A 43 8.08 -15.50 -2.50
C VAL A 43 8.12 -15.48 -0.97
N ILE A 44 9.32 -15.66 -0.39
CA ILE A 44 9.52 -15.61 1.07
C ILE A 44 9.20 -14.22 1.63
N ALA A 45 9.55 -13.15 0.91
CA ALA A 45 9.33 -11.78 1.37
C ALA A 45 7.85 -11.36 1.40
N MET A 46 7.09 -11.70 0.37
CA MET A 46 5.64 -11.43 0.30
C MET A 46 4.80 -12.34 1.20
N PHE A 47 5.40 -13.42 1.74
CA PHE A 47 4.69 -14.51 2.40
C PHE A 47 3.79 -14.02 3.52
N GLY A 48 4.34 -13.19 4.43
CA GLY A 48 3.60 -12.71 5.59
C GLY A 48 2.34 -11.92 5.21
N ALA A 49 2.42 -11.03 4.21
CA ALA A 49 1.32 -10.19 3.80
C ALA A 49 0.29 -10.94 2.92
N THR A 50 0.76 -11.78 1.99
CA THR A 50 -0.11 -12.45 1.00
C THR A 50 -1.14 -13.35 1.66
N PHE A 51 -0.75 -14.07 2.70
CA PHE A 51 -1.64 -14.99 3.40
C PHE A 51 -2.50 -14.32 4.47
N LEU A 52 -2.11 -13.13 4.93
CA LEU A 52 -2.88 -12.45 5.97
C LEU A 52 -4.30 -12.09 5.48
N VAL A 53 -4.45 -11.62 4.25
CA VAL A 53 -5.75 -11.26 3.67
C VAL A 53 -6.72 -12.45 3.62
N PRO A 54 -6.40 -13.60 2.98
CA PRO A 54 -7.31 -14.73 2.95
C PRO A 54 -7.64 -15.27 4.35
N LEU A 55 -6.67 -15.30 5.27
CA LEU A 55 -6.92 -15.74 6.65
C LEU A 55 -7.87 -14.80 7.41
N LEU A 56 -7.77 -13.49 7.19
CA LEU A 56 -8.64 -12.50 7.82
C LEU A 56 -10.01 -12.38 7.16
N THR A 57 -10.15 -12.84 5.92
CA THR A 57 -11.40 -12.78 5.15
C THR A 57 -12.10 -14.12 5.00
N GLY A 58 -11.47 -15.22 5.44
CA GLY A 58 -12.00 -16.57 5.34
C GLY A 58 -11.86 -17.20 3.95
N PHE A 59 -11.12 -16.55 3.04
CA PHE A 59 -10.84 -17.08 1.71
C PHE A 59 -9.73 -18.13 1.78
N ASP A 60 -9.68 -19.00 0.77
CA ASP A 60 -8.69 -20.09 0.73
C ASP A 60 -7.27 -19.55 0.45
N PRO A 61 -6.29 -19.79 1.37
CA PRO A 61 -4.90 -19.39 1.19
C PRO A 61 -4.26 -19.92 -0.10
N ALA A 62 -4.52 -21.19 -0.44
CA ALA A 62 -3.92 -21.83 -1.61
C ALA A 62 -4.46 -21.24 -2.92
N THR A 63 -5.78 -21.01 -3.00
CA THR A 63 -6.45 -20.38 -4.14
C THR A 63 -5.98 -18.94 -4.33
N THR A 64 -5.84 -18.19 -3.23
CA THR A 64 -5.27 -16.85 -3.29
C THR A 64 -3.85 -16.89 -3.83
N LEU A 65 -2.99 -17.77 -3.31
CA LEU A 65 -1.61 -17.93 -3.81
C LEU A 65 -1.57 -18.29 -5.30
N PHE A 66 -2.45 -19.19 -5.75
CA PHE A 66 -2.58 -19.57 -7.17
C PHE A 66 -2.84 -18.35 -8.07
N PHE A 67 -3.78 -17.49 -7.66
CA PHE A 67 -4.09 -16.28 -8.43
C PHE A 67 -3.04 -15.19 -8.31
N THR A 68 -2.29 -15.10 -7.21
CA THR A 68 -1.11 -14.20 -7.14
C THR A 68 -0.03 -14.60 -8.15
N GLY A 69 0.25 -15.90 -8.28
CA GLY A 69 1.22 -16.41 -9.26
C GLY A 69 0.73 -16.21 -10.69
N THR A 70 -0.52 -16.58 -10.98
CA THR A 70 -1.14 -16.36 -12.29
C THR A 70 -1.17 -14.88 -12.67
N GLY A 71 -1.61 -14.04 -11.73
CA GLY A 71 -1.66 -12.59 -11.86
C GLY A 71 -0.29 -11.98 -12.12
N THR A 72 0.75 -12.44 -11.41
CA THR A 72 2.12 -11.96 -11.64
C THR A 72 2.62 -12.30 -13.04
N LEU A 73 2.38 -13.53 -13.54
CA LEU A 73 2.75 -13.89 -14.91
C LEU A 73 2.02 -13.04 -15.94
N LEU A 74 0.72 -12.85 -15.74
CA LEU A 74 -0.13 -11.98 -16.56
C LEU A 74 0.40 -10.54 -16.56
N PHE A 75 0.74 -10.01 -15.38
CA PHE A 75 1.27 -8.67 -15.19
C PHE A 75 2.57 -8.45 -15.93
N LEU A 76 3.52 -9.37 -15.80
CA LEU A 76 4.79 -9.31 -16.53
C LEU A 76 4.55 -9.40 -18.05
N GLY A 77 3.61 -10.23 -18.50
CA GLY A 77 3.23 -10.31 -19.91
C GLY A 77 2.65 -9.00 -20.44
N ILE A 78 1.66 -8.45 -19.73
CA ILE A 78 0.97 -7.20 -20.10
C ILE A 78 1.88 -5.99 -19.98
N THR A 79 2.89 -5.98 -19.12
CA THR A 79 3.88 -4.88 -19.01
C THR A 79 5.12 -5.10 -19.88
N SER A 80 5.12 -6.14 -20.73
CA SER A 80 6.27 -6.54 -21.57
C SER A 80 7.56 -6.79 -20.78
N GLY A 81 7.46 -7.19 -19.51
CA GLY A 81 8.61 -7.46 -18.65
C GLY A 81 9.46 -6.23 -18.32
N ARG A 82 8.95 -5.01 -18.53
CA ARG A 82 9.64 -3.75 -18.19
C ARG A 82 9.46 -3.38 -16.71
N LEU A 83 8.33 -3.75 -16.12
CA LEU A 83 7.99 -3.42 -14.74
C LEU A 83 8.16 -4.65 -13.84
N PRO A 84 9.30 -4.80 -13.14
CA PRO A 84 9.50 -5.87 -12.16
C PRO A 84 8.61 -5.67 -10.94
N SER A 85 7.56 -6.48 -10.85
CA SER A 85 6.64 -6.47 -9.73
C SER A 85 6.02 -7.84 -9.51
N TYR A 86 5.63 -8.09 -8.27
CA TYR A 86 4.82 -9.24 -7.88
C TYR A 86 3.45 -8.75 -7.43
N LEU A 87 2.40 -9.43 -7.87
CA LEU A 87 1.03 -9.16 -7.44
C LEU A 87 0.67 -10.04 -6.25
N GLY A 88 0.42 -9.45 -5.08
CA GLY A 88 -0.06 -10.16 -3.89
C GLY A 88 -1.44 -9.67 -3.46
N SER A 89 -1.97 -10.20 -2.36
CA SER A 89 -3.30 -9.86 -1.84
C SER A 89 -3.40 -8.39 -1.41
N SER A 90 -4.43 -7.67 -1.84
CA SER A 90 -4.65 -6.26 -1.46
C SER A 90 -5.34 -6.12 -0.11
N PHE A 91 -4.76 -5.31 0.76
CA PHE A 91 -5.25 -5.06 2.10
C PHE A 91 -6.46 -4.12 2.08
N ALA A 92 -6.55 -3.29 1.04
CA ALA A 92 -7.67 -2.37 0.85
C ALA A 92 -9.00 -3.11 0.64
N LEU A 93 -8.96 -4.40 0.29
CA LEU A 93 -10.16 -5.24 0.11
C LEU A 93 -10.62 -5.96 1.38
N ILE A 94 -9.86 -5.93 2.49
CA ILE A 94 -10.25 -6.62 3.74
C ILE A 94 -11.58 -6.05 4.27
N ALA A 95 -11.68 -4.73 4.40
CA ALA A 95 -12.87 -4.07 4.92
C ALA A 95 -14.15 -4.35 4.10
N PRO A 96 -14.19 -4.12 2.77
CA PRO A 96 -15.40 -4.40 1.98
C PRO A 96 -15.74 -5.90 1.92
N ILE A 97 -14.75 -6.81 1.94
CA ILE A 97 -15.03 -8.25 2.05
C ILE A 97 -15.66 -8.55 3.42
N GLY A 98 -15.13 -8.00 4.51
CA GLY A 98 -15.69 -8.12 5.85
C GLY A 98 -17.13 -7.59 5.94
N ALA A 99 -17.42 -6.45 5.29
CA ALA A 99 -18.75 -5.86 5.27
C ALA A 99 -19.80 -6.74 4.57
N VAL A 100 -19.42 -7.45 3.50
CA VAL A 100 -20.32 -8.38 2.79
C VAL A 100 -20.46 -9.71 3.54
N THR A 101 -19.33 -10.26 3.99
CA THR A 101 -19.28 -11.62 4.54
C THR A 101 -19.73 -11.67 5.99
N GLY A 102 -19.49 -10.59 6.75
CA GLY A 102 -19.55 -10.60 8.21
C GLY A 102 -18.53 -11.56 8.83
N TYR A 103 -17.55 -12.05 8.05
CA TYR A 103 -16.56 -13.00 8.54
C TYR A 103 -15.66 -12.32 9.55
N MET A 104 -15.58 -12.91 10.72
CA MET A 104 -14.61 -12.58 11.75
C MET A 104 -13.77 -13.83 11.97
N ALA A 105 -12.44 -13.67 11.91
CA ALA A 105 -11.49 -14.78 12.04
C ALA A 105 -11.59 -15.54 13.39
N ASP A 106 -12.40 -15.05 14.32
CA ASP A 106 -12.61 -15.53 15.69
C ASP A 106 -13.87 -16.38 15.87
N GLY A 107 -14.80 -16.40 14.91
CA GLY A 107 -16.11 -17.00 15.09
C GLY A 107 -16.12 -18.53 15.11
N GLY A 108 -14.99 -19.18 14.80
CA GLY A 108 -14.90 -20.64 14.59
C GLY A 108 -15.79 -21.16 13.45
N GLY A 109 -16.51 -20.28 12.77
CA GLY A 109 -17.41 -20.57 11.67
C GLY A 109 -16.70 -20.49 10.34
N SER A 110 -17.02 -21.41 9.44
CA SER A 110 -16.71 -21.24 8.02
C SER A 110 -17.42 -19.99 7.50
N ILE A 111 -16.75 -19.25 6.62
CA ILE A 111 -17.42 -18.22 5.82
C ILE A 111 -18.67 -18.81 5.15
N ASP A 112 -19.79 -18.08 5.19
CA ASP A 112 -20.98 -18.46 4.44
C ASP A 112 -20.62 -18.51 2.95
N PRO A 113 -20.73 -19.68 2.28
CA PRO A 113 -20.33 -19.82 0.89
C PRO A 113 -21.04 -18.85 -0.04
N HIS A 114 -22.31 -18.53 0.22
CA HIS A 114 -23.05 -17.59 -0.61
C HIS A 114 -22.52 -16.16 -0.44
N LYS A 115 -22.21 -15.75 0.79
CA LYS A 115 -21.62 -14.42 1.04
C LYS A 115 -20.19 -14.31 0.53
N ALA A 116 -19.42 -15.40 0.57
CA ALA A 116 -18.11 -15.46 -0.08
C ALA A 116 -18.24 -15.20 -1.58
N SER A 117 -19.18 -15.88 -2.25
CA SER A 117 -19.47 -15.65 -3.66
C SER A 117 -19.92 -14.21 -3.96
N LEU A 118 -20.69 -13.58 -3.08
CA LEU A 118 -21.07 -12.16 -3.22
C LEU A 118 -19.87 -11.22 -3.08
N ALA A 119 -18.99 -11.47 -2.11
CA ALA A 119 -17.75 -10.72 -1.96
C ALA A 119 -16.82 -10.88 -3.17
N GLN A 120 -16.75 -12.09 -3.76
CA GLN A 120 -16.06 -12.34 -5.02
C GLN A 120 -16.61 -11.48 -6.17
N GLY A 121 -17.93 -11.33 -6.27
CA GLY A 121 -18.56 -10.40 -7.23
C GLY A 121 -18.11 -8.96 -7.04
N GLY A 122 -17.98 -8.52 -5.78
CA GLY A 122 -17.40 -7.21 -5.42
C GLY A 122 -15.94 -7.06 -5.83
N ILE A 123 -15.11 -8.09 -5.59
CA ILE A 123 -13.70 -8.13 -6.04
C ILE A 123 -13.63 -8.02 -7.57
N ILE A 124 -14.48 -8.74 -8.30
CA ILE A 124 -14.56 -8.64 -9.77
C ILE A 124 -14.93 -7.22 -10.18
N ALA A 125 -15.91 -6.58 -9.53
CA ALA A 125 -16.29 -5.20 -9.85
C ALA A 125 -15.16 -4.19 -9.58
N ALA A 126 -14.40 -4.35 -8.49
CA ALA A 126 -13.19 -3.56 -8.24
C ALA A 126 -12.14 -3.79 -9.33
N GLY A 127 -11.88 -5.06 -9.69
CA GLY A 127 -10.91 -5.42 -10.73
C GLY A 127 -11.29 -4.87 -12.11
N VAL A 128 -12.56 -4.97 -12.51
CA VAL A 128 -13.08 -4.37 -13.75
C VAL A 128 -12.91 -2.85 -13.72
N SER A 129 -13.26 -2.22 -12.60
CA SER A 129 -13.12 -0.76 -12.46
C SER A 129 -11.66 -0.31 -12.56
N LEU A 130 -10.74 -1.01 -11.88
CA LEU A 130 -9.30 -0.74 -11.95
C LEU A 130 -8.76 -0.96 -13.37
N LEU A 131 -9.20 -2.02 -14.03
CA LEU A 131 -8.85 -2.33 -15.42
C LEU A 131 -9.29 -1.19 -16.35
N LEU A 132 -10.53 -0.70 -16.21
CA LEU A 132 -11.05 0.42 -16.99
C LEU A 132 -10.25 1.71 -16.73
N VAL A 133 -9.89 1.99 -15.48
CA VAL A 133 -8.98 3.10 -15.16
C VAL A 133 -7.64 2.91 -15.87
N GLY A 134 -7.09 1.69 -15.88
CA GLY A 134 -5.87 1.37 -16.62
C GLY A 134 -5.98 1.63 -18.12
N VAL A 135 -7.11 1.29 -18.76
CA VAL A 135 -7.38 1.65 -20.17
C VAL A 135 -7.38 3.16 -20.36
N VAL A 136 -8.09 3.91 -19.50
CA VAL A 136 -8.13 5.37 -19.58
C VAL A 136 -6.74 5.97 -19.42
N VAL A 137 -5.95 5.50 -18.47
CA VAL A 137 -4.56 5.96 -18.26
C VAL A 137 -3.67 5.61 -19.43
N HIS A 138 -3.85 4.44 -20.05
CA HIS A 138 -3.07 4.05 -21.22
C HIS A 138 -3.35 4.96 -22.42
N LEU A 139 -4.58 5.44 -22.59
CA LEU A 139 -4.98 6.30 -23.70
C LEU A 139 -4.75 7.79 -23.44
N ALA A 140 -5.01 8.27 -22.22
CA ALA A 140 -5.03 9.70 -21.86
C ALA A 140 -3.81 10.14 -21.02
N GLY A 141 -2.98 9.20 -20.57
CA GLY A 141 -1.88 9.43 -19.62
C GLY A 141 -2.33 9.51 -18.16
N ALA A 142 -1.37 9.47 -17.24
CA ALA A 142 -1.62 9.47 -15.79
C ALA A 142 -1.78 10.87 -15.17
N GLY A 143 -1.49 11.94 -15.91
CA GLY A 143 -1.43 13.30 -15.35
C GLY A 143 -2.76 13.86 -14.80
N TRP A 144 -3.92 13.27 -15.15
CA TRP A 144 -5.19 13.61 -14.51
C TRP A 144 -5.30 13.01 -13.10
N ILE A 145 -4.69 11.84 -12.86
CA ILE A 145 -4.63 11.20 -11.55
C ILE A 145 -3.74 12.02 -10.63
N ASP A 146 -2.58 12.47 -11.11
CA ASP A 146 -1.68 13.34 -10.33
C ASP A 146 -2.37 14.64 -9.88
N ARG A 147 -3.28 15.17 -10.72
CA ARG A 147 -4.10 16.34 -10.37
C ARG A 147 -5.21 15.99 -9.40
N LEU A 148 -5.89 14.86 -9.58
CA LEU A 148 -6.97 14.41 -8.71
C LEU A 148 -6.46 14.04 -7.30
N MET A 149 -5.27 13.43 -7.24
CA MET A 149 -4.70 12.82 -6.04
C MET A 149 -3.27 13.32 -5.80
N PRO A 150 -3.08 14.63 -5.52
CA PRO A 150 -1.77 15.15 -5.17
C PRO A 150 -1.23 14.48 -3.89
N PRO A 151 0.06 14.63 -3.56
CA PRO A 151 0.69 13.90 -2.46
C PRO A 151 -0.03 13.96 -1.11
N ILE A 152 -0.71 15.08 -0.80
CA ILE A 152 -1.55 15.19 0.39
C ILE A 152 -2.71 14.20 0.38
N VAL A 153 -3.46 14.14 -0.72
CA VAL A 153 -4.60 13.23 -0.90
C VAL A 153 -4.12 11.77 -0.96
N THR A 154 -3.07 11.50 -1.76
CA THR A 154 -2.51 10.15 -1.88
C THR A 154 -1.97 9.64 -0.54
N GLY A 155 -1.20 10.46 0.19
CA GLY A 155 -0.70 10.07 1.52
C GLY A 155 -1.83 9.88 2.55
N ALA A 156 -2.91 10.65 2.48
CA ALA A 156 -4.09 10.45 3.33
C ALA A 156 -4.77 9.12 3.02
N ILE A 157 -5.00 8.83 1.73
CA ILE A 157 -5.63 7.59 1.24
C ILE A 157 -4.79 6.35 1.58
N VAL A 158 -3.46 6.42 1.49
CA VAL A 158 -2.61 5.30 1.91
C VAL A 158 -2.63 5.13 3.43
N SER A 159 -2.59 6.24 4.19
CA SER A 159 -2.60 6.19 5.66
C SER A 159 -3.88 5.58 6.22
N LEU A 160 -5.04 5.93 5.64
CA LEU A 160 -6.33 5.43 6.09
C LEU A 160 -6.51 3.92 5.90
N ILE A 161 -5.82 3.27 4.95
CA ILE A 161 -5.86 1.80 4.79
C ILE A 161 -5.32 1.15 6.05
N GLY A 162 -4.11 1.53 6.45
CA GLY A 162 -3.44 0.93 7.60
C GLY A 162 -4.21 1.20 8.89
N PHE A 163 -4.55 2.47 9.15
CA PHE A 163 -5.15 2.82 10.43
C PHE A 163 -6.62 2.42 10.57
N ASN A 164 -7.41 2.32 9.48
CA ASN A 164 -8.78 1.81 9.56
C ASN A 164 -8.83 0.31 9.91
N LEU A 165 -7.77 -0.45 9.59
CA LEU A 165 -7.68 -1.88 9.91
C LEU A 165 -7.19 -2.16 11.35
N ALA A 166 -6.79 -1.13 12.11
CA ALA A 166 -6.31 -1.27 13.48
C ALA A 166 -7.29 -2.00 14.44
N PRO A 167 -8.62 -1.77 14.38
CA PRO A 167 -9.58 -2.52 15.20
C PRO A 167 -9.56 -4.04 14.92
N SER A 168 -9.37 -4.45 13.66
CA SER A 168 -9.25 -5.86 13.29
C SER A 168 -8.01 -6.50 13.93
N ALA A 169 -6.86 -5.82 13.88
CA ALA A 169 -5.65 -6.28 14.55
C ALA A 169 -5.88 -6.44 16.07
N TRP A 170 -6.53 -5.46 16.71
CA TRP A 170 -6.83 -5.51 18.13
C TRP A 170 -7.76 -6.67 18.51
N ASN A 171 -8.78 -6.94 17.71
CA ASN A 171 -9.71 -8.06 17.97
C ASN A 171 -9.00 -9.43 17.90
N ASN A 172 -7.98 -9.57 17.06
CA ASN A 172 -7.12 -10.75 17.02
C ASN A 172 -6.15 -10.82 18.21
N VAL A 173 -5.55 -9.69 18.60
CA VAL A 173 -4.63 -9.62 19.76
C VAL A 173 -5.32 -10.04 21.05
N LYS A 174 -6.58 -9.63 21.30
CA LYS A 174 -7.32 -9.96 22.52
C LYS A 174 -7.53 -11.46 22.72
N GLN A 175 -7.58 -12.25 21.64
CA GLN A 175 -7.87 -13.69 21.72
C GLN A 175 -6.70 -14.49 22.28
N ALA A 176 -5.46 -14.13 21.90
CA ALA A 176 -4.25 -14.73 22.43
C ALA A 176 -3.18 -13.65 22.67
N PRO A 177 -3.33 -12.82 23.72
CA PRO A 177 -2.49 -11.65 23.95
C PRO A 177 -1.01 -12.00 24.11
N VAL A 178 -0.70 -13.12 24.76
CA VAL A 178 0.68 -13.58 24.95
C VAL A 178 1.34 -13.90 23.62
N THR A 179 0.69 -14.73 22.79
CA THR A 179 1.16 -15.10 21.46
C THR A 179 1.30 -13.88 20.56
N ALA A 180 0.35 -12.94 20.62
CA ALA A 180 0.41 -11.69 19.88
C ALA A 180 1.60 -10.80 20.30
N VAL A 181 1.81 -10.59 21.61
CA VAL A 181 2.94 -9.81 22.12
C VAL A 181 4.27 -10.45 21.73
N VAL A 182 4.40 -11.78 21.85
CA VAL A 182 5.61 -12.48 21.41
C VAL A 182 5.85 -12.28 19.91
N THR A 183 4.80 -12.36 19.10
CA THR A 183 4.89 -12.10 17.66
C THR A 183 5.36 -10.67 17.38
N ILE A 184 4.74 -9.66 17.99
CA ILE A 184 5.12 -8.23 17.83
C ILE A 184 6.57 -8.00 18.25
N VAL A 185 6.93 -8.42 19.46
CA VAL A 185 8.29 -8.24 20.00
C VAL A 185 9.31 -8.92 19.11
N SER A 186 9.02 -10.13 18.60
CA SER A 186 9.90 -10.83 17.68
C SER A 186 10.11 -10.05 16.39
N ILE A 187 9.04 -9.56 15.76
CA ILE A 187 9.13 -8.75 14.53
C ILE A 187 9.99 -7.50 14.78
N LEU A 188 9.73 -6.76 15.86
CA LEU A 188 10.47 -5.54 16.18
C LEU A 188 11.95 -5.81 16.47
N LEU A 189 12.24 -6.84 17.28
CA LEU A 189 13.62 -7.21 17.60
C LEU A 189 14.38 -7.64 16.34
N ILE A 190 13.79 -8.46 15.48
CA ILE A 190 14.47 -8.93 14.27
C ILE A 190 14.75 -7.75 13.31
N THR A 191 13.82 -6.80 13.23
CA THR A 191 13.98 -5.59 12.39
C THR A 191 15.19 -4.75 12.81
N VAL A 192 15.49 -4.68 14.12
CA VAL A 192 16.59 -3.84 14.65
C VAL A 192 17.89 -4.62 14.82
N LEU A 193 17.83 -5.91 15.16
CA LEU A 193 19.00 -6.75 15.41
C LEU A 193 19.72 -7.17 14.11
N PHE A 194 18.97 -7.36 13.02
CA PHE A 194 19.52 -7.88 11.77
C PHE A 194 19.45 -6.86 10.63
N LYS A 195 20.46 -6.88 9.77
CA LYS A 195 20.54 -6.05 8.56
C LYS A 195 20.27 -6.89 7.30
N GLY A 196 20.05 -6.22 6.18
CA GLY A 196 19.90 -6.86 4.88
C GLY A 196 18.62 -7.71 4.79
N ILE A 197 18.73 -8.91 4.23
CA ILE A 197 17.56 -9.75 3.94
C ILE A 197 16.84 -10.24 5.21
N VAL A 198 17.56 -10.51 6.29
CA VAL A 198 16.95 -11.00 7.54
C VAL A 198 16.06 -9.92 8.17
N GLY A 199 16.52 -8.66 8.18
CA GLY A 199 15.70 -7.53 8.63
C GLY A 199 14.48 -7.27 7.73
N ARG A 200 14.60 -7.52 6.42
CA ARG A 200 13.47 -7.47 5.46
C ARG A 200 12.44 -8.56 5.70
N LEU A 201 12.88 -9.74 6.15
CA LEU A 201 12.03 -10.88 6.48
C LEU A 201 11.56 -10.89 7.93
N ALA A 202 11.72 -9.77 8.66
CA ALA A 202 11.38 -9.69 10.08
C ALA A 202 9.93 -10.07 10.38
N ILE A 203 8.98 -9.70 9.51
CA ILE A 203 7.57 -10.08 9.65
C ILE A 203 7.42 -11.61 9.57
N LEU A 204 7.98 -12.23 8.53
CA LEU A 204 7.91 -13.68 8.35
C LEU A 204 8.52 -14.42 9.54
N ILE A 205 9.75 -14.07 9.92
CA ILE A 205 10.45 -14.76 11.00
C ILE A 205 9.73 -14.53 12.33
N GLY A 206 9.22 -13.32 12.58
CA GLY A 206 8.42 -13.04 13.77
C GLY A 206 7.10 -13.83 13.81
N VAL A 207 6.42 -14.00 12.66
CA VAL A 207 5.25 -14.89 12.52
C VAL A 207 5.62 -16.34 12.81
N LEU A 208 6.78 -16.83 12.32
CA LEU A 208 7.23 -18.20 12.60
C LEU A 208 7.51 -18.41 14.10
N ILE A 209 8.11 -17.44 14.79
CA ILE A 209 8.32 -17.48 16.24
C ILE A 209 6.99 -17.41 16.99
N GLY A 210 6.07 -16.56 16.54
CA GLY A 210 4.71 -16.49 17.06
C GLY A 210 3.96 -17.82 16.92
N TYR A 211 4.05 -18.45 15.75
CA TYR A 211 3.45 -19.74 15.47
C TYR A 211 4.06 -20.85 16.34
N ALA A 212 5.39 -20.90 16.47
CA ALA A 212 6.05 -21.83 17.38
C ALA A 212 5.59 -21.65 18.83
N THR A 213 5.41 -20.41 19.28
CA THR A 213 4.86 -20.09 20.60
C THR A 213 3.42 -20.60 20.74
N ALA A 214 2.61 -20.43 19.70
CA ALA A 214 1.23 -20.90 19.68
C ALA A 214 1.15 -22.44 19.73
N VAL A 215 2.04 -23.15 19.05
CA VAL A 215 2.16 -24.62 19.13
C VAL A 215 2.48 -25.07 20.54
N VAL A 216 3.47 -24.44 21.20
CA VAL A 216 3.83 -24.74 22.61
C VAL A 216 2.66 -24.48 23.56
N ARG A 217 1.80 -23.49 23.24
CA ARG A 217 0.62 -23.14 24.02
C ARG A 217 -0.62 -23.97 23.70
N GLY A 218 -0.54 -24.90 22.74
CA GLY A 218 -1.68 -25.73 22.34
C GLY A 218 -2.77 -24.97 21.59
N GLU A 219 -2.45 -23.84 20.97
CA GLU A 219 -3.39 -22.98 20.24
C GLU A 219 -3.62 -23.46 18.79
N VAL A 220 -2.93 -24.52 18.35
CA VAL A 220 -2.88 -24.98 16.96
C VAL A 220 -3.46 -26.40 16.87
N GLN A 221 -4.39 -26.61 15.94
CA GLN A 221 -4.98 -27.92 15.64
C GLN A 221 -4.46 -28.43 14.29
N PHE A 222 -3.90 -29.64 14.28
CA PHE A 222 -3.23 -30.20 13.09
C PHE A 222 -4.09 -31.21 12.31
N ASP A 223 -5.31 -31.53 12.76
CA ASP A 223 -6.13 -32.60 12.17
C ASP A 223 -6.33 -32.40 10.66
N LYS A 224 -6.73 -31.19 10.24
CA LYS A 224 -6.88 -30.85 8.80
C LYS A 224 -5.58 -30.95 8.01
N VAL A 225 -4.44 -30.61 8.64
CA VAL A 225 -3.12 -30.70 8.01
C VAL A 225 -2.72 -32.16 7.77
N ILE A 226 -3.08 -33.05 8.70
CA ILE A 226 -2.82 -34.49 8.59
C ILE A 226 -3.63 -35.08 7.44
N ASP A 227 -4.92 -34.74 7.37
CA ASP A 227 -5.88 -35.27 6.39
C ASP A 227 -5.67 -34.73 4.96
N ALA A 228 -5.04 -33.55 4.83
CA ALA A 228 -4.84 -32.93 3.52
C ALA A 228 -3.91 -33.75 2.59
N PRO A 229 -4.27 -33.88 1.30
CA PRO A 229 -3.41 -34.54 0.32
C PRO A 229 -2.14 -33.73 0.06
N LEU A 230 -1.09 -34.44 -0.37
CA LEU A 230 0.19 -33.80 -0.69
C LEU A 230 0.13 -32.98 -1.99
N LEU A 231 -0.65 -33.42 -2.98
CA LEU A 231 -0.85 -32.74 -4.26
C LEU A 231 -2.35 -32.64 -4.55
N GLY A 232 -2.80 -31.46 -4.93
CA GLY A 232 -4.21 -31.20 -5.28
C GLY A 232 -4.38 -29.80 -5.86
N LEU A 233 -5.45 -29.60 -6.63
CA LEU A 233 -5.80 -28.27 -7.12
C LEU A 233 -6.39 -27.42 -5.98
N PRO A 234 -6.22 -26.09 -6.01
CA PRO A 234 -6.92 -25.19 -5.09
C PRO A 234 -8.44 -25.30 -5.18
N HIS A 235 -9.12 -24.92 -4.10
CA HIS A 235 -10.58 -24.93 -4.03
C HIS A 235 -11.18 -23.70 -4.71
N PHE A 236 -11.58 -23.86 -5.98
CA PHE A 236 -12.24 -22.78 -6.70
C PHE A 236 -13.72 -22.66 -6.34
N HIS A 237 -14.15 -21.42 -6.09
CA HIS A 237 -15.55 -21.08 -5.81
C HIS A 237 -16.09 -20.12 -6.87
N PRO A 238 -17.30 -20.35 -7.41
CA PRO A 238 -17.88 -19.44 -8.40
C PRO A 238 -18.37 -18.14 -7.73
N PRO A 239 -18.27 -16.99 -8.43
CA PRO A 239 -18.77 -15.71 -7.93
C PRO A 239 -20.30 -15.62 -8.04
N ALA A 240 -20.88 -14.77 -7.19
CA ALA A 240 -22.26 -14.32 -7.27
C ALA A 240 -22.29 -12.78 -7.30
N PHE A 241 -23.35 -12.20 -7.84
CA PHE A 241 -23.44 -10.76 -8.04
C PHE A 241 -24.70 -10.21 -7.40
N ASP A 242 -24.54 -9.16 -6.60
CA ASP A 242 -25.62 -8.34 -6.09
C ASP A 242 -25.19 -6.88 -6.15
N LEU A 243 -25.96 -6.06 -6.87
CA LEU A 243 -25.67 -4.64 -7.09
C LEU A 243 -25.50 -3.85 -5.79
N SER A 244 -26.19 -4.27 -4.71
CA SER A 244 -26.15 -3.63 -3.39
C SER A 244 -24.76 -3.73 -2.76
N TYR A 245 -24.00 -4.78 -3.07
CA TYR A 245 -22.66 -4.98 -2.53
C TYR A 245 -21.56 -4.47 -3.47
N LEU A 246 -21.80 -4.40 -4.79
CA LEU A 246 -20.77 -3.93 -5.74
C LEU A 246 -20.32 -2.49 -5.44
N GLY A 247 -21.25 -1.64 -5.00
CA GLY A 247 -20.96 -0.24 -4.64
C GLY A 247 -19.94 -0.09 -3.50
N LEU A 248 -19.82 -1.09 -2.62
CA LEU A 248 -18.87 -1.07 -1.49
C LEU A 248 -17.42 -1.15 -1.93
N PHE A 249 -17.18 -1.76 -3.11
CA PHE A 249 -15.84 -2.02 -3.63
C PHE A 249 -15.32 -0.91 -4.54
N ILE A 250 -16.20 -0.05 -5.06
CA ILE A 250 -15.82 1.04 -5.98
C ILE A 250 -14.84 2.04 -5.32
N PRO A 251 -15.06 2.53 -4.08
CA PRO A 251 -14.15 3.50 -3.46
C PRO A 251 -12.73 2.95 -3.29
N VAL A 252 -12.60 1.63 -3.12
CA VAL A 252 -11.30 0.94 -2.96
C VAL A 252 -10.48 1.02 -4.25
N VAL A 253 -11.11 1.20 -5.41
CA VAL A 253 -10.40 1.37 -6.68
C VAL A 253 -9.48 2.60 -6.65
N LEU A 254 -9.91 3.69 -6.00
CA LEU A 254 -9.08 4.88 -5.83
C LEU A 254 -7.81 4.57 -5.04
N VAL A 255 -7.94 3.71 -4.04
CA VAL A 255 -6.83 3.22 -3.23
C VAL A 255 -5.86 2.42 -4.08
N LEU A 256 -6.36 1.43 -4.81
CA LEU A 256 -5.54 0.55 -5.67
C LEU A 256 -4.80 1.34 -6.75
N VAL A 257 -5.46 2.35 -7.34
CA VAL A 257 -4.84 3.26 -8.31
C VAL A 257 -3.67 4.02 -7.69
N ALA A 258 -3.87 4.62 -6.51
CA ALA A 258 -2.85 5.38 -5.82
C ALA A 258 -1.64 4.52 -5.45
N GLU A 259 -1.90 3.34 -4.88
CA GLU A 259 -0.90 2.38 -4.46
C GLU A 259 -0.07 1.88 -5.65
N ASN A 260 -0.72 1.44 -6.72
CA ASN A 260 -0.05 0.90 -7.90
C ASN A 260 0.81 1.98 -8.59
N ILE A 261 0.29 3.20 -8.77
CA ILE A 261 1.09 4.32 -9.32
C ILE A 261 2.29 4.62 -8.43
N GLY A 262 2.10 4.66 -7.10
CA GLY A 262 3.20 4.84 -6.15
C GLY A 262 4.29 3.76 -6.29
N HIS A 263 3.89 2.51 -6.53
CA HIS A 263 4.82 1.41 -6.78
C HIS A 263 5.54 1.53 -8.13
N VAL A 264 4.85 1.92 -9.20
CA VAL A 264 5.48 2.20 -10.50
C VAL A 264 6.53 3.31 -10.37
N LYS A 265 6.19 4.42 -9.71
CA LYS A 265 7.12 5.54 -9.46
C LYS A 265 8.30 5.12 -8.60
N SER A 266 8.08 4.26 -7.60
CA SER A 266 9.17 3.72 -6.78
C SER A 266 10.13 2.85 -7.59
N VAL A 267 9.61 1.99 -8.46
CA VAL A 267 10.44 1.17 -9.36
C VAL A 267 11.17 2.04 -10.39
N SER A 268 10.51 3.05 -10.94
CA SER A 268 11.12 4.03 -11.86
C SER A 268 12.31 4.73 -11.19
N ALA A 269 12.14 5.22 -9.96
CA ALA A 269 13.22 5.85 -9.19
C ALA A 269 14.40 4.91 -8.89
N MET A 270 14.14 3.61 -8.68
CA MET A 270 15.17 2.61 -8.38
C MET A 270 15.92 2.11 -9.61
N THR A 271 15.24 2.03 -10.75
CA THR A 271 15.78 1.54 -12.02
C THR A 271 16.37 2.64 -12.89
N GLY A 272 15.97 3.90 -12.68
CA GLY A 272 16.35 5.04 -13.51
C GLY A 272 15.63 5.08 -14.86
N GLU A 273 14.66 4.19 -15.10
CA GLU A 273 13.84 4.16 -16.31
C GLU A 273 12.53 4.92 -16.08
N ASP A 274 12.12 5.73 -17.05
CA ASP A 274 10.78 6.31 -17.06
C ASP A 274 9.75 5.22 -17.42
N LEU A 275 8.84 4.96 -16.49
CA LEU A 275 7.82 3.91 -16.57
C LEU A 275 6.40 4.48 -16.69
N ASP A 276 6.27 5.78 -16.96
CA ASP A 276 4.97 6.44 -17.06
C ASP A 276 4.12 5.86 -18.19
N ASP A 277 4.76 5.46 -19.30
CA ASP A 277 4.11 4.81 -20.43
C ASP A 277 3.58 3.40 -20.10
N VAL A 278 4.13 2.75 -19.07
CA VAL A 278 3.71 1.42 -18.59
C VAL A 278 2.60 1.51 -17.55
N THR A 279 2.40 2.67 -16.90
CA THR A 279 1.44 2.85 -15.79
C THR A 279 0.03 2.37 -16.14
N GLY A 280 -0.50 2.74 -17.32
CA GLY A 280 -1.82 2.28 -17.74
C GLY A 280 -1.91 0.76 -17.92
N ARG A 281 -0.84 0.14 -18.44
CA ARG A 281 -0.73 -1.32 -18.59
C ARG A 281 -0.60 -2.02 -17.23
N ALA A 282 0.09 -1.40 -16.27
CA ALA A 282 0.22 -1.91 -14.90
C ALA A 282 -1.13 -1.94 -14.17
N LEU A 283 -1.89 -0.83 -14.23
CA LEU A 283 -3.25 -0.75 -13.68
C LEU A 283 -4.20 -1.74 -14.38
N PHE A 284 -4.13 -1.83 -15.71
CA PHE A 284 -4.91 -2.79 -16.47
C PHE A 284 -4.63 -4.23 -16.04
N ALA A 285 -3.35 -4.59 -15.91
CA ALA A 285 -2.93 -5.93 -15.52
C ALA A 285 -3.34 -6.29 -14.10
N ASP A 286 -3.21 -5.35 -13.17
CA ASP A 286 -3.61 -5.53 -11.77
C ASP A 286 -5.13 -5.68 -11.62
N GLY A 287 -5.89 -4.85 -12.36
CA GLY A 287 -7.34 -5.00 -12.47
C GLY A 287 -7.75 -6.36 -13.03
N LEU A 288 -7.11 -6.80 -14.12
CA LEU A 288 -7.39 -8.10 -14.73
C LEU A 288 -7.01 -9.27 -13.80
N SER A 289 -5.88 -9.17 -13.10
CA SER A 289 -5.47 -10.13 -12.07
C SER A 289 -6.50 -10.22 -10.95
N THR A 290 -7.01 -9.08 -10.49
CA THR A 290 -8.06 -9.00 -9.48
C THR A 290 -9.37 -9.62 -9.96
N VAL A 291 -9.75 -9.43 -11.23
CA VAL A 291 -10.91 -10.10 -11.84
C VAL A 291 -10.73 -11.62 -11.82
N LEU A 292 -9.56 -12.12 -12.22
CA LEU A 292 -9.27 -13.56 -12.22
C LEU A 292 -9.32 -14.14 -10.80
N ALA A 293 -8.71 -13.45 -9.83
CA ALA A 293 -8.76 -13.85 -8.43
C ALA A 293 -10.20 -13.93 -7.90
N GLY A 294 -10.99 -12.88 -8.11
CA GLY A 294 -12.41 -12.86 -7.73
C GLY A 294 -13.21 -13.96 -8.43
N ALA A 295 -12.95 -14.25 -9.70
CA ALA A 295 -13.65 -15.29 -10.46
C ALA A 295 -13.38 -16.72 -9.94
N GLY A 296 -12.23 -16.97 -9.31
CA GLY A 296 -11.89 -18.28 -8.78
C GLY A 296 -11.93 -18.41 -7.26
N GLY A 297 -12.24 -17.36 -6.51
CA GLY A 297 -12.32 -17.40 -5.03
C GLY A 297 -11.02 -17.03 -4.32
N GLY A 298 -10.08 -16.40 -5.03
CA GLY A 298 -8.90 -15.78 -4.43
C GLY A 298 -9.18 -14.35 -3.97
N SER A 299 -8.34 -13.84 -3.06
CA SER A 299 -8.36 -12.43 -2.69
C SER A 299 -7.91 -11.54 -3.86
N GLY A 300 -8.49 -10.35 -3.99
CA GLY A 300 -8.08 -9.39 -5.02
C GLY A 300 -6.62 -8.95 -4.85
N THR A 301 -5.98 -8.54 -5.94
CA THR A 301 -4.53 -8.33 -5.98
C THR A 301 -4.11 -6.87 -6.00
N THR A 302 -2.86 -6.61 -5.66
CA THR A 302 -2.15 -5.34 -5.87
C THR A 302 -0.64 -5.61 -5.98
N THR A 303 0.12 -4.64 -6.48
CA THR A 303 1.59 -4.71 -6.51
C THR A 303 2.20 -4.62 -5.12
N TYR A 304 3.25 -5.38 -4.81
CA TYR A 304 3.79 -5.48 -3.44
C TYR A 304 5.02 -4.62 -3.17
N ALA A 305 4.91 -3.76 -2.15
CA ALA A 305 6.00 -2.91 -1.67
C ALA A 305 7.15 -3.71 -1.03
N GLU A 306 6.86 -4.87 -0.43
CA GLU A 306 7.84 -5.78 0.16
C GLU A 306 8.83 -6.27 -0.89
N ASN A 307 8.33 -6.61 -2.08
CA ASN A 307 9.14 -7.10 -3.19
C ASN A 307 9.98 -5.97 -3.81
N ILE A 308 9.41 -4.77 -3.93
CA ILE A 308 10.17 -3.54 -4.26
C ILE A 308 11.30 -3.34 -3.24
N GLY A 309 11.02 -3.64 -1.97
CA GLY A 309 12.03 -3.65 -0.95
C GLY A 309 13.15 -4.67 -1.19
N VAL A 310 12.84 -5.92 -1.49
CA VAL A 310 13.85 -6.96 -1.75
C VAL A 310 14.74 -6.57 -2.93
N MET A 311 14.16 -6.09 -4.03
CA MET A 311 14.93 -5.70 -5.20
C MET A 311 15.82 -4.47 -4.95
N ALA A 312 15.35 -3.49 -4.15
CA ALA A 312 16.18 -2.35 -3.72
C ALA A 312 17.41 -2.78 -2.91
N ALA A 313 17.27 -3.82 -2.08
CA ALA A 313 18.36 -4.32 -1.24
C ALA A 313 19.34 -5.20 -2.02
N THR A 314 18.84 -6.01 -2.96
CA THR A 314 19.64 -6.95 -3.76
C THR A 314 20.24 -6.33 -5.01
N ARG A 315 19.70 -5.19 -5.48
CA ARG A 315 20.01 -4.56 -6.77
C ARG A 315 19.75 -5.48 -7.97
N VAL A 316 18.83 -6.42 -7.80
CA VAL A 316 18.39 -7.33 -8.86
C VAL A 316 16.97 -6.97 -9.26
N TYR A 317 16.82 -6.29 -10.40
CA TYR A 317 15.53 -5.85 -10.95
C TYR A 317 15.01 -6.79 -12.05
N SER A 318 15.64 -7.94 -12.23
CA SER A 318 15.33 -8.94 -13.26
C SER A 318 13.88 -9.44 -13.18
N THR A 319 13.12 -9.33 -14.27
CA THR A 319 11.77 -9.92 -14.34
C THR A 319 11.80 -11.45 -14.40
N ALA A 320 12.93 -12.06 -14.74
CA ALA A 320 13.10 -13.52 -14.69
C ALA A 320 12.94 -14.05 -13.26
N ALA A 321 13.41 -13.30 -12.25
CA ALA A 321 13.24 -13.67 -10.85
C ALA A 321 11.76 -13.67 -10.45
N TYR A 322 10.98 -12.70 -10.93
CA TYR A 322 9.54 -12.63 -10.70
C TYR A 322 8.76 -13.73 -11.42
N VAL A 323 9.20 -14.17 -12.61
CA VAL A 323 8.66 -15.38 -13.25
C VAL A 323 8.91 -16.61 -12.39
N VAL A 324 10.13 -16.78 -11.85
CA VAL A 324 10.40 -17.90 -10.93
C VAL A 324 9.56 -17.79 -9.66
N ALA A 325 9.39 -16.59 -9.10
CA ALA A 325 8.55 -16.38 -7.93
C ALA A 325 7.10 -16.80 -8.20
N ALA A 326 6.55 -16.39 -9.34
CA ALA A 326 5.19 -16.74 -9.74
C ALA A 326 5.01 -18.25 -9.97
N LEU A 327 5.97 -18.90 -10.65
CA LEU A 327 5.95 -20.36 -10.83
C LEU A 327 6.09 -21.11 -9.50
N THR A 328 6.87 -20.58 -8.56
CA THR A 328 7.01 -21.13 -7.21
C THR A 328 5.71 -21.00 -6.44
N ALA A 329 5.04 -19.85 -6.49
CA ALA A 329 3.73 -19.63 -5.88
C ALA A 329 2.67 -20.58 -6.47
N LEU A 330 2.65 -20.76 -7.80
CA LEU A 330 1.79 -21.75 -8.45
C LEU A 330 2.10 -23.17 -7.97
N GLY A 331 3.38 -23.56 -7.90
CA GLY A 331 3.79 -24.86 -7.38
C GLY A 331 3.34 -25.08 -5.93
N LEU A 332 3.51 -24.10 -5.05
CA LEU A 332 3.07 -24.15 -3.65
C LEU A 332 1.55 -24.20 -3.52
N SER A 333 0.82 -23.54 -4.41
CA SER A 333 -0.65 -23.57 -4.39
C SER A 333 -1.23 -24.93 -4.76
N LEU A 334 -0.45 -25.79 -5.42
CA LEU A 334 -0.82 -27.17 -5.73
C LEU A 334 -0.55 -28.14 -4.57
N LEU A 335 -0.12 -27.64 -3.40
CA LEU A 335 0.14 -28.42 -2.20
C LEU A 335 -0.91 -28.08 -1.12
N PRO A 336 -2.07 -28.77 -1.07
CA PRO A 336 -3.12 -28.48 -0.09
C PRO A 336 -2.63 -28.50 1.35
N LYS A 337 -1.73 -29.44 1.70
CA LYS A 337 -1.03 -29.45 3.00
C LYS A 337 -0.40 -28.11 3.36
N PHE A 338 0.19 -27.42 2.39
CA PHE A 338 0.78 -26.12 2.61
C PHE A 338 -0.28 -25.07 2.97
N GLY A 339 -1.39 -25.04 2.23
CA GLY A 339 -2.54 -24.17 2.51
C GLY A 339 -3.11 -24.42 3.92
N GLU A 340 -3.29 -25.69 4.30
CA GLU A 340 -3.79 -26.05 5.63
C GLU A 340 -2.85 -25.64 6.75
N ILE A 341 -1.52 -25.80 6.61
CA ILE A 341 -0.56 -25.31 7.61
C ILE A 341 -0.77 -23.82 7.86
N ILE A 342 -0.99 -23.05 6.80
CA ILE A 342 -1.23 -21.60 6.90
C ILE A 342 -2.60 -21.29 7.50
N ALA A 343 -3.63 -22.08 7.19
CA ALA A 343 -4.94 -21.97 7.82
C ALA A 343 -4.91 -22.25 9.33
N THR A 344 -3.92 -23.00 9.84
CA THR A 344 -3.78 -23.23 11.29
C THR A 344 -3.16 -22.07 12.06
N ILE A 345 -2.73 -20.98 11.41
CA ILE A 345 -2.11 -19.85 12.11
C ILE A 345 -3.17 -19.18 13.02
N PRO A 346 -2.97 -19.17 14.34
CA PRO A 346 -3.99 -18.70 15.26
C PRO A 346 -4.08 -17.18 15.31
N ALA A 347 -5.23 -16.68 15.77
CA ALA A 347 -5.55 -15.26 15.81
C ALA A 347 -4.50 -14.41 16.55
N GLY A 348 -3.86 -14.91 17.62
CA GLY A 348 -2.80 -14.18 18.30
C GLY A 348 -1.62 -13.82 17.38
N VAL A 349 -1.17 -14.78 16.55
CA VAL A 349 -0.09 -14.55 15.60
C VAL A 349 -0.51 -13.58 14.51
N LEU A 350 -1.72 -13.78 13.95
CA LEU A 350 -2.28 -12.87 12.94
C LEU A 350 -2.44 -11.45 13.48
N GLY A 351 -2.93 -11.30 14.72
CA GLY A 351 -3.09 -10.02 15.39
C GLY A 351 -1.77 -9.31 15.64
N GLY A 352 -0.74 -10.04 16.06
CA GLY A 352 0.60 -9.49 16.24
C GLY A 352 1.23 -9.01 14.92
N ALA A 353 1.16 -9.84 13.88
CA ALA A 353 1.64 -9.48 12.54
C ALA A 353 0.86 -8.31 11.92
N ALA A 354 -0.48 -8.36 12.00
CA ALA A 354 -1.38 -7.32 11.52
C ALA A 354 -1.12 -5.97 12.21
N THR A 355 -0.89 -5.96 13.53
CA THR A 355 -0.59 -4.74 14.28
C THR A 355 0.63 -4.02 13.70
N VAL A 356 1.71 -4.77 13.42
CA VAL A 356 2.94 -4.18 12.85
C VAL A 356 2.72 -3.78 11.40
N LEU A 357 2.10 -4.65 10.59
CA LEU A 357 1.92 -4.43 9.16
C LEU A 357 0.97 -3.26 8.86
N TYR A 358 -0.18 -3.19 9.53
CA TYR A 358 -1.13 -2.09 9.38
C TYR A 358 -0.54 -0.76 9.84
N GLY A 359 0.20 -0.76 10.95
CA GLY A 359 0.94 0.41 11.41
C GLY A 359 1.97 0.88 10.37
N MET A 360 2.73 -0.04 9.78
CA MET A 360 3.70 0.29 8.73
C MET A 360 3.02 0.84 7.47
N ILE A 361 1.90 0.26 7.03
CA ILE A 361 1.11 0.77 5.89
C ILE A 361 0.62 2.19 6.17
N GLY A 362 0.07 2.43 7.37
CA GLY A 362 -0.34 3.77 7.81
C GLY A 362 0.80 4.78 7.73
N MET A 363 1.99 4.39 8.21
CA MET A 363 3.19 5.22 8.18
C MET A 363 3.80 5.40 6.77
N LEU A 364 3.50 4.54 5.79
CA LEU A 364 3.89 4.76 4.40
C LEU A 364 3.17 5.98 3.81
N GLY A 365 1.89 6.18 4.16
CA GLY A 365 1.16 7.38 3.75
C GLY A 365 1.77 8.65 4.35
N VAL A 366 2.18 8.61 5.62
CA VAL A 366 2.95 9.70 6.27
C VAL A 366 4.29 9.93 5.57
N ARG A 367 5.00 8.86 5.17
CA ARG A 367 6.26 8.97 4.43
C ARG A 367 6.07 9.68 3.08
N ILE A 368 4.94 9.45 2.39
CA ILE A 368 4.62 10.16 1.15
C ILE A 368 4.54 11.67 1.41
N TRP A 369 3.90 12.11 2.49
CA TRP A 369 3.84 13.53 2.86
C TRP A 369 5.23 14.13 3.10
N VAL A 370 6.08 13.41 3.86
CA VAL A 370 7.45 13.86 4.17
C VAL A 370 8.31 13.95 2.91
N GLN A 371 8.30 12.92 2.07
CA GLN A 371 9.12 12.87 0.85
C GLN A 371 8.72 13.93 -0.18
N ASN A 372 7.42 14.22 -0.27
CA ASN A 372 6.89 15.25 -1.16
C ASN A 372 6.84 16.65 -0.52
N ARG A 373 7.37 16.81 0.71
CA ARG A 373 7.42 18.07 1.45
C ARG A 373 6.06 18.76 1.54
N VAL A 374 5.04 17.99 1.90
CA VAL A 374 3.68 18.53 2.07
C VAL A 374 3.68 19.54 3.23
N ASP A 375 3.27 20.76 2.92
CA ASP A 375 3.20 21.89 3.85
C ASP A 375 1.89 21.81 4.66
N PHE A 376 1.97 21.41 5.93
CA PHE A 376 0.82 21.35 6.84
C PHE A 376 0.47 22.70 7.49
N SER A 377 1.27 23.75 7.25
CA SER A 377 0.87 25.11 7.60
C SER A 377 -0.15 25.68 6.61
N ASP A 378 -0.31 25.07 5.44
CA ASP A 378 -1.43 25.33 4.53
C ASP A 378 -2.72 24.72 5.12
N PRO A 379 -3.75 25.54 5.47
CA PRO A 379 -5.00 25.05 6.03
C PRO A 379 -5.73 24.06 5.13
N VAL A 380 -5.55 24.13 3.80
CA VAL A 380 -6.13 23.17 2.86
C VAL A 380 -5.55 21.78 3.11
N ASN A 381 -4.23 21.69 3.24
CA ASN A 381 -3.56 20.41 3.45
C ASN A 381 -3.87 19.84 4.84
N LEU A 382 -3.79 20.68 5.88
CA LEU A 382 -4.08 20.26 7.25
C LEU A 382 -5.49 19.72 7.42
N ASN A 383 -6.50 20.46 6.96
CA ASN A 383 -7.90 20.03 7.08
C ASN A 383 -8.21 18.81 6.22
N THR A 384 -7.60 18.71 5.02
CA THR A 384 -7.73 17.51 4.17
C THR A 384 -7.28 16.26 4.92
N ALA A 385 -6.06 16.28 5.49
CA ALA A 385 -5.55 15.13 6.23
C ALA A 385 -6.35 14.87 7.52
N ALA A 386 -6.58 15.91 8.34
CA ALA A 386 -7.22 15.74 9.64
C ALA A 386 -8.63 15.13 9.54
N VAL A 387 -9.48 15.67 8.66
CA VAL A 387 -10.87 15.21 8.54
C VAL A 387 -10.93 13.82 7.90
N SER A 388 -10.21 13.59 6.80
CA SER A 388 -10.22 12.28 6.13
C SER A 388 -9.71 11.15 7.03
N MET A 389 -8.65 11.43 7.80
CA MET A 389 -8.09 10.47 8.75
C MET A 389 -9.06 10.12 9.88
N VAL A 390 -9.72 11.11 10.49
CA VAL A 390 -10.69 10.86 11.56
C VAL A 390 -11.89 10.05 11.04
N VAL A 391 -12.45 10.45 9.89
CA VAL A 391 -13.57 9.74 9.25
C VAL A 391 -13.22 8.26 9.01
N ALA A 392 -12.00 7.99 8.54
CA ALA A 392 -11.56 6.64 8.29
C ALA A 392 -11.24 5.85 9.57
N ILE A 393 -10.43 6.40 10.48
CA ILE A 393 -10.00 5.70 11.71
C ILE A 393 -11.19 5.39 12.61
N ALA A 394 -12.11 6.34 12.76
CA ALA A 394 -13.32 6.14 13.55
C ALA A 394 -14.37 5.28 12.84
N ASN A 395 -14.08 4.82 11.62
CA ASN A 395 -14.95 4.02 10.77
C ASN A 395 -16.36 4.59 10.63
N TYR A 396 -16.47 5.85 10.21
CA TYR A 396 -17.77 6.47 9.97
C TYR A 396 -18.55 5.65 8.93
N THR A 397 -19.83 5.46 9.18
CA THR A 397 -20.72 4.71 8.29
C THR A 397 -21.82 5.60 7.75
N LEU A 398 -22.08 5.49 6.45
CA LEU A 398 -23.17 6.17 5.78
C LEU A 398 -24.01 5.14 5.04
N ALA A 399 -25.23 4.91 5.52
CA ALA A 399 -26.21 4.10 4.82
C ALA A 399 -26.99 4.98 3.83
N TRP A 400 -26.86 4.70 2.53
CA TRP A 400 -27.59 5.39 1.48
C TRP A 400 -27.98 4.45 0.35
N GLY A 401 -29.27 4.46 -0.05
CA GLY A 401 -29.76 3.67 -1.17
C GLY A 401 -29.61 2.15 -1.01
N GLY A 402 -29.62 1.64 0.22
CA GLY A 402 -29.39 0.22 0.52
C GLY A 402 -27.91 -0.20 0.57
N MET A 403 -26.98 0.73 0.34
CA MET A 403 -25.55 0.52 0.45
C MET A 403 -25.01 1.17 1.73
N THR A 404 -24.00 0.56 2.36
CA THR A 404 -23.35 1.10 3.57
C THR A 404 -21.90 1.45 3.25
N PHE A 405 -21.59 2.73 3.08
CA PHE A 405 -20.22 3.18 2.87
C PHE A 405 -19.50 3.33 4.22
N GLU A 406 -18.35 2.67 4.36
CA GLU A 406 -17.55 2.66 5.60
C GLU A 406 -16.37 3.64 5.56
N GLY A 407 -15.56 3.65 6.62
CA GLY A 407 -14.54 4.66 6.87
C GLY A 407 -13.52 4.86 5.76
N ILE A 408 -13.04 3.79 5.12
CA ILE A 408 -12.06 3.90 4.02
C ILE A 408 -12.66 4.63 2.82
N ALA A 409 -13.89 4.27 2.46
CA ALA A 409 -14.61 4.87 1.34
C ALA A 409 -14.91 6.35 1.61
N LEU A 410 -15.53 6.64 2.75
CA LEU A 410 -15.89 8.01 3.14
C LEU A 410 -14.66 8.88 3.37
N GLY A 411 -13.60 8.34 3.97
CA GLY A 411 -12.34 9.03 4.19
C GLY A 411 -11.63 9.38 2.88
N SER A 412 -11.63 8.46 1.90
CA SER A 412 -11.03 8.72 0.58
C SER A 412 -11.80 9.78 -0.20
N VAL A 413 -13.14 9.71 -0.19
CA VAL A 413 -13.99 10.74 -0.79
C VAL A 413 -13.81 12.09 -0.09
N ALA A 414 -13.71 12.10 1.24
CA ALA A 414 -13.44 13.31 2.02
C ALA A 414 -12.08 13.91 1.67
N ALA A 415 -11.02 13.10 1.55
CA ALA A 415 -9.70 13.58 1.18
C ALA A 415 -9.71 14.30 -0.19
N ILE A 416 -10.35 13.69 -1.19
CA ILE A 416 -10.45 14.29 -2.53
C ILE A 416 -11.34 15.53 -2.48
N GLY A 417 -12.54 15.42 -1.91
CA GLY A 417 -13.53 16.50 -1.89
C GLY A 417 -13.06 17.73 -1.13
N ILE A 418 -12.53 17.55 0.07
CA ILE A 418 -12.04 18.64 0.91
C ILE A 418 -10.88 19.35 0.23
N TYR A 419 -9.89 18.60 -0.27
CA TYR A 419 -8.73 19.19 -0.93
C TYR A 419 -9.16 20.07 -2.11
N HIS A 420 -9.93 19.52 -3.05
CA HIS A 420 -10.30 20.25 -4.27
C HIS A 420 -11.24 21.41 -3.99
N ALA A 421 -12.23 21.23 -3.12
CA ALA A 421 -13.17 22.28 -2.76
C ALA A 421 -12.46 23.44 -2.04
N MET A 422 -11.66 23.15 -1.01
CA MET A 422 -10.93 24.18 -0.27
C MET A 422 -9.88 24.86 -1.14
N ARG A 423 -9.15 24.11 -1.99
CA ARG A 423 -8.16 24.70 -2.90
C ARG A 423 -8.81 25.63 -3.91
N TRP A 424 -9.96 25.24 -4.44
CA TRP A 424 -10.74 26.08 -5.36
C TRP A 424 -11.24 27.35 -4.67
N ILE A 425 -11.87 27.23 -3.49
CA ILE A 425 -12.35 28.39 -2.71
C ILE A 425 -11.18 29.32 -2.38
N SER A 426 -10.06 28.77 -1.90
CA SER A 426 -8.90 29.56 -1.49
C SER A 426 -8.24 30.29 -2.65
N LYS A 427 -8.27 29.70 -3.86
CA LYS A 427 -7.85 30.36 -5.09
C LYS A 427 -8.79 31.49 -5.51
N VAL A 428 -10.11 31.28 -5.42
CA VAL A 428 -11.11 32.31 -5.76
C VAL A 428 -11.06 33.48 -4.77
N ARG A 429 -10.81 33.20 -3.49
CA ARG A 429 -10.77 34.21 -2.41
C ARG A 429 -9.40 34.86 -2.24
N GLY A 430 -8.35 34.36 -2.90
CA GLY A 430 -6.98 34.87 -2.73
C GLY A 430 -6.33 34.54 -1.38
N THR A 431 -6.95 33.67 -0.58
CA THR A 431 -6.46 33.26 0.76
C THR A 431 -5.29 32.27 0.71
N ASN A 432 -4.87 31.85 -0.49
CA ASN A 432 -3.64 31.08 -0.69
C ASN A 432 -2.36 31.82 -0.23
N LEU A 433 -2.49 33.11 0.11
CA LEU A 433 -1.42 34.03 0.52
C LEU A 433 -1.47 34.40 2.01
N GLU A 434 -2.40 33.85 2.79
CA GLU A 434 -2.56 34.22 4.19
C GLU A 434 -1.38 33.70 5.03
N GLN A 435 -0.70 34.61 5.73
CA GLN A 435 0.48 34.31 6.54
C GLN A 435 0.13 33.33 7.66
N ALA A 436 1.04 32.38 7.91
CA ALA A 436 0.97 31.49 9.06
C ALA A 436 0.73 32.31 10.35
N SER A 437 -0.45 32.12 10.94
CA SER A 437 -0.76 32.57 12.30
C SER A 437 0.17 31.86 13.30
N PRO A 438 0.42 32.39 14.51
CA PRO A 438 1.27 31.76 15.53
C PRO A 438 0.97 30.28 15.82
N ALA A 439 -0.24 29.78 15.52
CA ALA A 439 -0.61 28.37 15.59
C ALA A 439 -0.03 27.47 14.45
N SER A 440 0.61 28.09 13.47
CA SER A 440 1.22 27.51 12.25
C SER A 440 2.69 27.94 12.09
N ALA A 441 3.31 28.41 13.17
CA ALA A 441 4.72 28.76 13.19
C ALA A 441 5.60 27.50 13.12
N PRO A 442 6.58 27.43 12.20
CA PRO A 442 7.49 26.30 12.15
C PRO A 442 8.42 26.19 13.35
N ALA A 443 8.70 24.96 13.79
CA ALA A 443 9.73 24.70 14.78
C ALA A 443 11.12 24.72 14.11
N GLY A 444 11.78 25.88 14.15
CA GLY A 444 13.22 26.07 13.96
C GLY A 444 13.77 25.79 12.55
N THR A 445 13.77 24.54 12.10
CA THR A 445 14.50 24.09 10.90
C THR A 445 13.80 24.42 9.57
N GLU A 446 12.50 24.69 9.57
CA GLU A 446 11.77 25.07 8.34
C GLU A 446 12.01 26.52 7.91
N LEU A 447 12.59 27.35 8.79
CA LEU A 447 12.97 28.74 8.48
C LEU A 447 14.13 28.80 7.47
N GLU A 448 14.90 27.72 7.32
CA GLU A 448 16.06 27.63 6.43
C GLU A 448 15.73 26.98 5.07
N GLY A 449 14.48 26.57 4.85
CA GLY A 449 14.05 25.92 3.62
C GLY A 449 14.01 26.86 2.40
N PRO A 450 14.33 26.39 1.17
CA PRO A 450 14.27 27.21 -0.05
C PRO A 450 12.89 27.83 -0.29
N ALA A 451 11.82 27.14 0.12
CA ALA A 451 10.45 27.61 -0.01
C ALA A 451 10.11 28.76 0.96
N TYR A 452 10.71 28.78 2.15
CA TYR A 452 10.53 29.85 3.12
C TYR A 452 11.41 31.05 2.76
N SER A 453 12.67 30.82 2.40
CA SER A 453 13.59 31.89 2.00
C SER A 453 13.16 32.61 0.71
N SER A 454 12.60 31.88 -0.26
CA SER A 454 12.01 32.49 -1.46
C SER A 454 10.74 33.29 -1.15
N ARG A 455 9.94 32.87 -0.17
CA ARG A 455 8.73 33.59 0.29
C ARG A 455 9.08 34.85 1.07
N ALA A 456 10.10 34.80 1.93
CA ALA A 456 10.59 35.95 2.68
C ALA A 456 11.18 37.04 1.77
N ALA A 457 11.89 36.65 0.70
CA ALA A 457 12.47 37.59 -0.26
C ALA A 457 11.42 38.37 -1.10
N HIS A 458 10.18 37.86 -1.19
CA HIS A 458 9.09 38.48 -1.97
C HIS A 458 8.04 39.19 -1.11
N ALA A 459 8.27 39.33 0.20
CA ALA A 459 7.41 40.15 1.04
C ALA A 459 7.62 41.64 0.68
N PRO A 460 6.56 42.41 0.34
CA PRO A 460 6.70 43.83 0.12
C PRO A 460 7.19 44.49 1.42
N SER A 461 8.31 45.20 1.34
CA SER A 461 8.87 45.98 2.45
C SER A 461 7.76 46.83 3.06
N ALA A 462 7.40 46.54 4.31
CA ALA A 462 6.55 47.43 5.09
C ALA A 462 7.21 48.83 5.05
N ALA A 463 6.45 49.82 4.57
CA ALA A 463 6.93 51.18 4.40
C ALA A 463 7.43 51.73 5.74
N SER A 464 8.67 52.19 5.75
CA SER A 464 9.25 52.99 6.83
C SER A 464 8.45 54.29 6.97
N PRO A 465 8.01 54.71 8.18
CA PRO A 465 7.36 56.00 8.32
C PRO A 465 8.40 57.10 8.10
N ALA A 466 8.18 57.91 7.07
CA ALA A 466 9.02 59.01 6.67
C ALA A 466 9.00 60.14 7.71
N ALA A 467 10.17 60.74 7.86
CA ALA A 467 10.43 61.95 8.62
C ALA A 467 9.62 63.16 8.11
N GLY A 468 9.24 64.04 9.03
CA GLY A 468 8.83 65.39 8.70
C GLY A 468 8.21 66.12 9.89
N LEU A 469 9.02 66.80 10.70
CA LEU A 469 8.64 68.01 11.43
C LEU A 469 9.91 68.86 11.67
N THR A 470 10.10 69.75 10.70
CA THR A 470 10.72 71.09 10.70
C THR A 470 11.45 71.59 11.95
N ALA A 471 12.68 72.07 11.72
CA ALA A 471 13.44 72.91 12.64
C ALA A 471 12.90 74.34 12.73
N SER A 472 12.81 74.88 13.95
CA SER A 472 12.95 76.32 14.24
C SER A 472 13.24 76.51 15.74
N SER A 473 14.48 76.87 16.06
CA SER A 473 14.82 77.73 17.22
C SER A 473 14.93 79.17 16.67
N PRO A 474 14.72 80.27 17.44
CA PRO A 474 15.45 80.54 18.70
C PRO A 474 14.69 81.35 19.78
N GLU A 475 15.40 81.65 20.88
CA GLU A 475 15.11 82.64 21.96
C GLU A 475 13.88 82.34 22.84
N GLY A 476 13.86 82.53 24.16
CA GLY A 476 14.80 83.04 25.14
C GLY A 476 14.04 83.18 26.48
N ASP A 477 14.79 83.07 27.57
CA ASP A 477 14.54 83.69 28.88
C ASP A 477 13.37 83.23 29.79
N GLY A 478 13.65 83.26 31.10
CA GLY A 478 12.64 83.54 32.13
C GLY A 478 12.06 82.38 32.95
N GLY A 479 12.77 81.98 34.00
CA GLY A 479 12.31 82.25 35.37
C GLY A 479 11.16 81.47 36.02
N THR A 480 11.46 81.05 37.25
CA THR A 480 10.63 80.93 38.47
C THR A 480 9.84 79.66 38.77
N ASP A 481 10.27 79.10 39.91
CA ASP A 481 9.65 78.27 40.95
C ASP A 481 9.60 76.73 40.80
#